data_AF-H6PTS5-F1
#
_entry.id   AF-H6PTS5-F1
#
_cell.length_a   1.000
_cell.length_b   1.000
_cell.length_c   1.000
_cell.angle_alpha   90.00
_cell.angle_beta   90.00
_cell.angle_gamma   90.00
#
_symmetry.space_group_name_H-M   'P 1'
#
loop_
_entity.id
_entity.type
_entity.pdbx_description
1 polymer ?
#
loop_
_entity_poly.entity_id
_entity_poly.type
_entity_poly.pdbx_seq_one_letter_code
_entity_poly.pdbx_strand_id
1 'polypeptide(L)' 'MLIIPYKGVTPRIDKSAYIAESSSLIGEVEIGSNSSIWFNTVLRGDVE' A
#
# COMPACT_ATOMS: atom_id res chain seq x y z
N MET A 1 8.39 4.23 4.47
CA MET A 1 7.17 3.69 3.81
C MET A 1 6.59 4.84 3.02
N LEU A 2 6.35 4.67 1.73
CA LEU A 2 5.81 5.74 0.89
C LEU A 2 4.34 5.45 0.55
N ILE A 3 3.44 6.37 0.95
CA ILE A 3 2.00 6.29 0.65
C ILE A 3 1.64 7.47 -0.24
N ILE A 4 1.17 7.19 -1.45
CA ILE A 4 0.83 8.22 -2.44
C ILE A 4 -0.67 8.10 -2.79
N PRO A 5 -1.50 9.12 -2.45
CA PRO A 5 -2.86 9.18 -2.94
C PRO A 5 -2.93 9.38 -4.46
N TYR A 6 -3.92 8.78 -5.12
CA TYR A 6 -4.20 8.95 -6.56
C TYR A 6 -5.71 9.10 -6.79
N LYS A 7 -6.11 10.07 -7.63
CA LYS A 7 -7.54 10.40 -7.90
C LYS A 7 -8.42 10.53 -6.64
N GLY A 8 -7.87 11.03 -5.54
CA GLY A 8 -8.58 11.18 -4.26
C GLY A 8 -8.71 9.89 -3.43
N VAL A 9 -8.13 8.78 -3.88
CA VAL A 9 -8.08 7.51 -3.16
C VAL A 9 -6.70 7.34 -2.53
N THR A 10 -6.68 6.90 -1.28
CA THR A 10 -5.47 6.58 -0.51
C THR A 10 -5.50 5.08 -0.17
N PRO A 11 -4.35 4.39 -0.19
CA PRO A 11 -4.27 2.99 0.25
C PRO A 11 -4.94 2.75 1.60
N ARG A 12 -5.76 1.70 1.69
CA ARG A 12 -6.38 1.21 2.92
C ARG A 12 -5.54 0.07 3.48
N ILE A 13 -5.06 0.23 4.71
CA ILE A 13 -4.14 -0.73 5.33
C ILE A 13 -4.73 -1.17 6.67
N ASP A 14 -4.97 -2.47 6.82
CA ASP A 14 -5.35 -3.03 8.11
C ASP A 14 -4.23 -2.86 9.15
N LYS A 15 -4.59 -2.58 10.41
CA LYS A 15 -3.62 -2.30 11.48
C LYS A 15 -2.70 -3.49 11.82
N SER A 16 -3.13 -4.71 11.49
CA SER A 16 -2.34 -5.92 11.71
C SER A 16 -1.34 -6.20 10.59
N ALA A 17 -1.40 -5.46 9.48
CA ALA A 17 -0.50 -5.68 8.36
C ALA A 17 0.91 -5.17 8.66
N TYR A 18 1.91 -5.96 8.30
CA TYR A 18 3.30 -5.52 8.29
C TYR A 18 3.62 -4.80 6.98
N ILE A 19 4.12 -3.57 7.05
CA ILE A 19 4.54 -2.78 5.89
C ILE A 19 6.02 -2.40 6.07
N ALA A 20 6.88 -2.99 5.26
CA ALA A 20 8.30 -2.69 5.28
C ALA A 20 8.57 -1.22 4.92
N GLU A 21 9.56 -0.61 5.57
CA GLU A 21 9.82 0.83 5.42
C GLU A 21 10.21 1.24 3.99
N SER A 22 10.88 0.39 3.22
CA SER A 22 11.23 0.74 1.83
C SER A 22 10.14 0.45 0.79
N SER A 23 8.94 0.03 1.21
CA SER A 23 7.83 -0.22 0.29
C SER A 23 7.10 1.06 -0.14
N SER A 24 6.47 1.01 -1.32
CA SER A 24 5.65 2.08 -1.89
C SER A 24 4.25 1.58 -2.24
N LEU A 25 3.21 2.27 -1.75
CA LEU A 25 1.80 1.96 -1.99
C LEU A 25 1.13 3.19 -2.62
N ILE A 26 0.53 3.01 -3.81
CA ILE A 26 0.05 4.12 -4.65
C ILE A 26 -1.40 3.84 -5.07
N GLY A 27 -2.29 4.80 -4.80
CA GLY A 27 -3.67 4.79 -5.29
C GLY A 27 -4.59 3.76 -4.63
N GLU A 28 -5.42 3.11 -5.43
CA GLU A 28 -6.44 2.16 -4.98
C GLU A 28 -5.79 0.80 -4.62
N VAL A 29 -5.30 0.73 -3.39
CA VAL A 29 -4.70 -0.48 -2.80
C VAL A 29 -5.40 -0.80 -1.49
N GLU A 30 -5.75 -2.07 -1.30
CA GLU A 30 -6.27 -2.58 -0.03
C GLU A 30 -5.36 -3.69 0.50
N ILE A 31 -4.88 -3.53 1.73
CA ILE A 31 -4.08 -4.52 2.44
C ILE A 31 -4.91 -5.10 3.58
N GLY A 32 -5.26 -6.38 3.45
CA GLY A 32 -6.06 -7.12 4.42
C GLY A 32 -5.31 -7.48 5.70
N SER A 33 -6.05 -7.99 6.68
CA SER A 33 -5.51 -8.37 7.98
C SER A 33 -4.41 -9.45 7.88
N ASN A 34 -3.41 -9.34 8.75
CA ASN A 34 -2.24 -10.23 8.84
C ASN A 34 -1.45 -10.40 7.53
N SER A 35 -1.56 -9.45 6.60
CA SER A 35 -0.75 -9.43 5.39
C SER A 35 0.65 -8.87 5.67
N SER A 36 1.61 -9.16 4.80
CA SER A 36 2.96 -8.60 4.89
C SER A 36 3.47 -8.11 3.54
N ILE A 37 3.85 -6.84 3.47
CA ILE A 37 4.47 -6.21 2.31
C ILE A 37 5.94 -5.97 2.63
N TRP A 38 6.82 -6.57 1.84
CA TRP A 38 8.24 -6.66 2.13
C TRP A 38 9.06 -5.57 1.41
N PHE A 39 10.31 -5.43 1.84
CA PHE A 39 11.22 -4.38 1.40
C PHE A 39 11.25 -4.22 -0.12
N ASN A 40 11.25 -2.96 -0.57
CA ASN A 40 11.35 -2.54 -1.97
C ASN A 40 10.17 -2.98 -2.86
N THR A 41 9.07 -3.46 -2.27
CA THR A 41 7.83 -3.75 -3.01
C THR A 41 7.15 -2.45 -3.45
N VAL A 42 6.63 -2.44 -4.68
CA VAL A 42 5.77 -1.37 -5.21
C VAL A 42 4.39 -1.96 -5.52
N LEU A 43 3.37 -1.49 -4.80
CA LEU A 43 1.96 -1.78 -5.09
C LEU A 43 1.33 -0.52 -5.69
N ARG A 44 0.79 -0.65 -6.90
CA ARG A 44 0.32 0.49 -7.68
C ARG A 44 -1.05 0.18 -8.28
N GLY A 45 -2.09 0.79 -7.71
CA GLY A 45 -3.47 0.73 -8.17
C GLY A 45 -3.90 2.07 -8.78
N ASP A 46 -3.30 2.44 -9.90
CA ASP A 46 -3.52 3.73 -10.59
C ASP A 46 -3.87 3.57 -12.09
N VAL A 47 -4.05 2.33 -12.57
CA VAL A 47 -4.43 1.99 -13.94
C VAL A 47 -5.86 1.45 -13.96
N GLU A 48 -6.66 1.85 -14.96
CA GLU A 48 -8.00 1.31 -15.25
C GLU A 48 -7.96 -0.12 -15.82
#